data_AF-A0A2Y9SFQ8-F1
#
_entry.id   AF-A0A2Y9SFQ8-F1
#
_cell.length_a   1.000
_cell.length_b   1.000
_cell.length_c   1.000
_cell.angle_alpha   90.00
_cell.angle_beta   90.00
_cell.angle_gamma   90.00
#
_symmetry.space_group_name_H-M   'P 1'
#
loop_
_entity.id
_entity.type
_entity.pdbx_description
1 polymer ?
#
loop_
_entity_poly.entity_id
_entity_poly.type
_entity_poly.pdbx_seq_one_letter_code
_entity_poly.pdbx_strand_id
1 'polypeptide(L)'
;MGNFKGHALPGTFFFILGIWWTTKCILKYAFKKHKRTFYLDSKVLFHRVEILEGIIIAGMALTGMLGEQFIPGGPHLTLYDYKEGQWVQLLGWHHFTMYFFFGLLGVTNILCSTIRSLPASFTKLMLANALFVEGFVFYNHTHGREMLDIFVHKLLVLVIFLTGLIAFLELFILTNITVELLRISFFLLQGSWFWQIGFVLYPPSGGPAWDLVDHDNVMFLTICFCWHYAIAIIIIGAIYAFVT
;
A
#
# COMPACT_ATOMS: atom_id res chain seq x y z
N MET A 1 20.36 4.02 -4.23
CA MET A 1 20.25 3.01 -3.16
C MET A 1 19.01 3.31 -2.34
N GLY A 2 18.30 2.27 -1.88
CA GLY A 2 17.21 2.46 -0.92
C GLY A 2 17.74 2.89 0.44
N ASN A 3 16.83 3.19 1.37
CA ASN A 3 17.18 3.44 2.76
C ASN A 3 16.02 3.00 3.68
N PHE A 4 16.26 2.94 4.98
CA PHE A 4 15.24 2.55 5.96
C PHE A 4 13.95 3.37 5.84
N LYS A 5 14.06 4.70 5.74
CA LYS A 5 12.90 5.61 5.65
C LYS A 5 12.06 5.36 4.41
N GLY A 6 12.71 5.06 3.28
CA GLY A 6 12.08 4.73 2.01
C GLY A 6 11.25 3.44 2.07
N HIS A 7 11.48 2.57 3.04
CA HIS A 7 10.67 1.38 3.29
C HIS A 7 9.66 1.60 4.42
N ALA A 8 10.08 2.23 5.53
CA ALA A 8 9.23 2.48 6.68
C ALA A 8 8.05 3.41 6.36
N LEU A 9 8.25 4.41 5.49
CA LEU A 9 7.20 5.34 5.09
C LEU A 9 6.04 4.66 4.34
N PRO A 10 6.25 4.00 3.18
CA PRO A 10 5.18 3.29 2.50
C PRO A 10 4.62 2.16 3.38
N GLY A 11 5.47 1.45 4.12
CA GLY A 11 5.03 0.42 5.07
C GLY A 11 4.01 0.94 6.08
N THR A 12 4.25 2.12 6.63
CA THR A 12 3.32 2.79 7.55
C THR A 12 2.02 3.19 6.86
N PHE A 13 2.08 3.74 5.64
CA PHE A 13 0.88 4.11 4.88
C PHE A 13 -0.02 2.89 4.60
N PHE A 14 0.55 1.82 4.07
CA PHE A 14 -0.19 0.57 3.79
C PHE A 14 -0.79 -0.04 5.06
N PHE A 15 -0.05 -0.03 6.17
CA PHE A 15 -0.53 -0.57 7.43
C PHE A 15 -1.69 0.26 8.00
N ILE A 16 -1.58 1.59 8.04
CA ILE A 16 -2.65 2.49 8.51
C ILE A 16 -3.90 2.33 7.64
N LEU A 17 -3.75 2.31 6.30
CA LEU A 17 -4.87 2.09 5.39
C LEU A 17 -5.51 0.72 5.59
N GLY A 18 -4.72 -0.33 5.86
CA GLY A 18 -5.22 -1.65 6.20
C GLY A 18 -6.12 -1.65 7.45
N ILE A 19 -5.68 -1.00 8.53
CA ILE A 19 -6.46 -0.87 9.77
C ILE A 19 -7.74 -0.03 9.53
N TRP A 20 -7.61 1.09 8.83
CA TRP A 20 -8.72 1.97 8.47
C TRP A 20 -9.79 1.24 7.67
N TRP A 21 -9.40 0.56 6.59
CA TRP A 21 -10.33 -0.19 5.74
C TRP A 21 -10.93 -1.39 6.46
N THR A 22 -10.17 -2.07 7.32
CA THR A 22 -10.72 -3.16 8.17
C THR A 22 -11.88 -2.64 9.01
N THR A 23 -11.66 -1.55 9.74
CA THR A 23 -12.66 -0.92 10.61
C THR A 23 -13.89 -0.46 9.81
N LYS A 24 -13.67 0.25 8.71
CA LYS A 24 -14.73 0.73 7.81
C LYS A 24 -15.56 -0.42 7.22
N CYS A 25 -14.90 -1.48 6.76
CA CYS A 25 -15.55 -2.66 6.16
C CYS A 25 -16.47 -3.36 7.16
N ILE A 26 -15.97 -3.60 8.38
CA ILE A 26 -16.72 -4.28 9.46
C ILE A 26 -17.88 -3.42 9.95
N LEU A 27 -17.67 -2.13 10.19
CA LEU A 27 -18.74 -1.20 10.56
C LEU A 27 -19.85 -1.20 9.51
N LYS A 28 -19.50 -1.07 8.23
CA LYS A 28 -20.46 -1.09 7.12
C LYS A 28 -21.26 -2.40 7.07
N TYR A 29 -20.62 -3.53 7.38
CA TYR A 29 -21.29 -4.83 7.49
C TYR A 29 -22.25 -4.88 8.69
N ALA A 30 -21.80 -4.49 9.88
CA ALA A 30 -22.60 -4.47 11.10
C ALA A 30 -23.85 -3.57 10.95
N PHE A 31 -23.68 -2.35 10.44
CA PHE A 31 -24.79 -1.42 10.18
C PHE A 31 -25.82 -1.99 9.18
N LYS A 32 -25.37 -2.74 8.16
CA LYS A 32 -26.29 -3.41 7.23
C LYS A 32 -27.07 -4.54 7.90
N LYS A 33 -26.46 -5.28 8.82
CA LYS A 33 -27.06 -6.43 9.53
C LYS A 33 -28.09 -6.00 10.59
N HIS A 34 -27.86 -4.90 11.31
CA HIS A 34 -28.70 -4.43 12.42
C HIS A 34 -29.90 -3.52 12.05
N LYS A 35 -30.38 -3.53 10.79
CA LYS A 35 -31.39 -2.58 10.29
C LYS A 35 -32.74 -2.57 11.08
N ARG A 36 -33.00 -1.48 11.82
CA ARG A 36 -34.31 -0.77 11.79
C ARG A 36 -34.32 0.73 12.18
N THR A 37 -33.32 1.30 12.86
CA THR A 37 -33.49 2.65 13.47
C THR A 37 -32.61 3.82 12.98
N PHE A 38 -31.45 3.62 12.31
CA PHE A 38 -30.48 4.71 12.05
C PHE A 38 -29.99 4.85 10.58
N TYR A 39 -30.83 4.56 9.60
CA TYR A 39 -30.39 4.43 8.19
C TYR A 39 -29.91 5.74 7.54
N LEU A 40 -30.54 6.89 7.85
CA LEU A 40 -30.22 8.15 7.17
C LEU A 40 -28.88 8.75 7.63
N ASP A 41 -28.63 8.78 8.95
CA ASP A 41 -27.39 9.33 9.53
C ASP A 41 -26.16 8.52 9.09
N SER A 42 -26.32 7.20 8.96
CA SER A 42 -25.24 6.34 8.49
C SER A 42 -24.76 6.71 7.08
N LYS A 43 -25.67 7.11 6.17
CA LYS A 43 -25.30 7.45 4.78
C LYS A 43 -24.48 8.73 4.70
N VAL A 44 -24.84 9.75 5.48
CA VAL A 44 -24.09 11.01 5.56
C VAL A 44 -22.72 10.79 6.20
N LEU A 45 -22.67 9.99 7.27
CA LEU A 45 -21.42 9.61 7.92
C LEU A 45 -20.48 8.90 6.94
N PHE A 46 -20.94 7.83 6.28
CA PHE A 46 -20.11 7.08 5.33
C PHE A 46 -19.64 7.96 4.17
N HIS A 47 -20.47 8.86 3.66
CA HIS A 47 -20.04 9.80 2.63
C HIS A 47 -18.90 10.74 3.10
N ARG A 48 -18.96 11.26 4.33
CA ARG A 48 -17.86 12.06 4.90
C ARG A 48 -16.59 11.23 5.08
N VAL A 49 -16.75 9.97 5.49
CA VAL A 49 -15.63 9.01 5.63
C VAL A 49 -14.96 8.73 4.27
N GLU A 50 -15.72 8.58 3.18
CA GLU A 50 -15.15 8.38 1.83
C GLU A 50 -14.34 9.61 1.37
N ILE A 51 -14.83 10.84 1.62
CA ILE A 51 -14.10 12.07 1.29
C ILE A 51 -12.82 12.18 2.12
N LEU A 52 -12.91 11.95 3.43
CA LEU A 52 -11.77 12.00 4.35
C LEU A 52 -10.70 10.97 3.95
N GLU A 53 -11.11 9.76 3.59
CA GLU A 53 -10.22 8.72 3.08
C GLU A 53 -9.48 9.19 1.81
N GLY A 54 -10.21 9.78 0.86
CA GLY A 54 -9.59 10.34 -0.35
C GLY A 54 -8.57 11.45 -0.05
N ILE A 55 -8.87 12.34 0.90
CA ILE A 55 -7.95 13.40 1.36
C ILE A 55 -6.70 12.80 2.01
N ILE A 56 -6.87 11.81 2.89
CA ILE A 56 -5.75 11.14 3.58
C ILE A 56 -4.83 10.44 2.55
N ILE A 57 -5.40 9.68 1.62
CA ILE A 57 -4.63 8.98 0.57
C ILE A 57 -3.87 9.99 -0.30
N ALA A 58 -4.52 11.07 -0.74
CA ALA A 58 -3.88 12.12 -1.52
C ALA A 58 -2.75 12.82 -0.74
N GLY A 59 -2.95 13.08 0.55
CA GLY A 59 -1.94 13.68 1.43
C GLY A 59 -0.74 12.75 1.68
N MET A 60 -0.98 11.45 1.89
CA MET A 60 0.08 10.44 2.01
C MET A 60 0.91 10.36 0.72
N ALA A 61 0.24 10.28 -0.44
CA ALA A 61 0.89 10.28 -1.75
C ALA A 61 1.73 11.53 -1.97
N LEU A 62 1.17 12.71 -1.71
CA LEU A 62 1.89 13.98 -1.84
C LEU A 62 3.13 14.03 -0.93
N THR A 63 3.01 13.56 0.31
CA THR A 63 4.14 13.49 1.25
C THR A 63 5.25 12.60 0.71
N GLY A 64 4.91 11.42 0.15
CA GLY A 64 5.87 10.54 -0.51
C GLY A 64 6.54 11.17 -1.72
N MET A 65 5.77 11.79 -2.62
CA MET A 65 6.29 12.48 -3.79
C MET A 65 7.25 13.62 -3.42
N LEU A 66 6.88 14.43 -2.43
CA LEU A 66 7.75 15.52 -1.95
C LEU A 66 9.01 14.98 -1.28
N GLY A 67 8.91 13.90 -0.51
CA GLY A 67 10.05 13.23 0.12
C GLY A 67 11.05 12.65 -0.88
N GLU A 68 10.58 12.15 -2.03
CA GLU A 68 11.48 11.64 -3.08
C GLU A 68 12.14 12.75 -3.90
N GLN A 69 11.52 13.92 -4.02
CA GLN A 69 11.98 14.98 -4.93
C GLN A 69 12.77 16.10 -4.23
N PHE A 70 12.36 16.49 -3.02
CA PHE A 70 12.77 17.76 -2.40
C PHE A 70 13.50 17.59 -1.06
N ILE A 71 13.91 16.37 -0.69
CA ILE A 71 14.89 16.20 0.39
C ILE A 71 16.23 16.85 0.01
N PRO A 72 17.07 17.23 1.00
CA PRO A 72 18.42 17.71 0.71
C PRO A 72 19.19 16.72 -0.17
N GLY A 73 19.64 17.20 -1.34
CA GLY A 73 20.31 16.35 -2.34
C GLY A 73 19.38 15.55 -3.26
N GLY A 74 18.06 15.72 -3.18
CA GLY A 74 17.09 15.10 -4.09
C GLY A 74 17.16 15.62 -5.54
N PRO A 75 16.42 15.01 -6.47
CA PRO A 75 16.43 15.37 -7.90
C PRO A 75 15.78 16.73 -8.22
N HIS A 76 14.95 17.31 -7.35
CA HIS A 76 14.26 18.59 -7.56
C HIS A 76 13.57 18.69 -8.93
N LEU A 77 12.84 17.63 -9.32
CA LEU A 77 12.16 17.48 -10.62
C LEU A 77 13.10 17.42 -11.84
N THR A 78 14.41 17.30 -11.62
CA THR A 78 15.38 17.06 -12.69
C THR A 78 15.43 15.55 -12.98
N LEU A 79 15.01 15.15 -14.18
CA LEU A 79 15.02 13.74 -14.59
C LEU A 79 16.36 13.30 -15.21
N TYR A 80 16.98 14.21 -15.97
CA TYR A 80 18.19 13.93 -16.73
C TYR A 80 19.16 15.09 -16.63
N ASP A 81 20.42 14.79 -16.33
CA ASP A 81 21.51 15.76 -16.38
C ASP A 81 22.13 15.73 -17.78
N TYR A 82 21.80 16.75 -18.58
CA TYR A 82 22.33 16.89 -19.94
C TYR A 82 23.81 17.27 -19.99
N LYS A 83 24.39 17.78 -18.89
CA LYS A 83 25.82 18.10 -18.83
C LYS A 83 26.64 16.85 -18.62
N GLU A 84 26.21 16.01 -17.69
CA GLU A 84 26.89 14.74 -17.35
C GLU A 84 26.43 13.57 -18.24
N GLY A 85 25.32 13.72 -18.96
CA GLY A 85 24.77 12.70 -19.84
C GLY A 85 24.24 11.47 -19.08
N GLN A 86 23.64 11.68 -17.91
CA GLN A 86 23.19 10.62 -17.01
C GLN A 86 21.79 10.90 -16.44
N TRP A 87 21.09 9.83 -16.08
CA TRP A 87 19.81 9.93 -15.36
C TRP A 87 20.02 10.32 -13.91
N VAL A 88 19.12 11.16 -13.37
CA VAL A 88 19.21 11.64 -12.00
C VAL A 88 18.32 10.80 -11.09
N GLN A 89 18.94 10.01 -10.21
CA GLN A 89 18.27 9.31 -9.10
C GLN A 89 16.98 8.56 -9.50
N LEU A 90 17.04 7.75 -10.57
CA LEU A 90 15.87 7.02 -11.12
C LEU A 90 15.07 6.22 -10.08
N LEU A 91 15.72 5.75 -9.02
CA LEU A 91 15.05 5.04 -7.95
C LEU A 91 13.97 5.89 -7.25
N GLY A 92 14.27 7.18 -7.03
CA GLY A 92 13.29 8.12 -6.48
C GLY A 92 12.15 8.40 -7.46
N TRP A 93 12.42 8.36 -8.76
CA TRP A 93 11.38 8.47 -9.79
C TRP A 93 10.46 7.23 -9.83
N HIS A 94 10.98 6.03 -9.57
CA HIS A 94 10.14 4.84 -9.39
C HIS A 94 9.14 5.03 -8.25
N HIS A 95 9.62 5.41 -7.06
CA HIS A 95 8.76 5.66 -5.90
C HIS A 95 7.78 6.83 -6.14
N PHE A 96 8.25 7.94 -6.71
CA PHE A 96 7.40 9.08 -7.08
C PHE A 96 6.23 8.63 -7.96
N THR A 97 6.50 7.76 -8.95
CA THR A 97 5.47 7.24 -9.86
C THR A 97 4.45 6.38 -9.12
N MET A 98 4.88 5.51 -8.20
CA MET A 98 3.98 4.72 -7.37
C MET A 98 3.08 5.65 -6.51
N TYR A 99 3.68 6.60 -5.79
CA TYR A 99 2.94 7.56 -4.98
C TYR A 99 1.94 8.36 -5.82
N PHE A 100 2.32 8.79 -7.02
CA PHE A 100 1.44 9.54 -7.92
C PHE A 100 0.16 8.76 -8.25
N PHE A 101 0.25 7.46 -8.56
CA PHE A 101 -0.93 6.64 -8.85
C PHE A 101 -1.82 6.41 -7.62
N PHE A 102 -1.24 6.25 -6.42
CA PHE A 102 -2.03 6.28 -5.19
C PHE A 102 -2.66 7.66 -4.92
N GLY A 103 -2.00 8.75 -5.30
CA GLY A 103 -2.56 10.10 -5.29
C GLY A 103 -3.80 10.22 -6.19
N LEU A 104 -3.75 9.64 -7.39
CA LEU A 104 -4.90 9.56 -8.30
C LEU A 104 -6.06 8.76 -7.70
N LEU A 105 -5.79 7.70 -6.93
CA LEU A 105 -6.81 6.99 -6.15
C LEU A 105 -7.47 7.93 -5.12
N GLY A 106 -6.68 8.68 -4.35
CA GLY A 106 -7.20 9.66 -3.39
C GLY A 106 -8.11 10.71 -4.04
N VAL A 107 -7.66 11.28 -5.16
CA VAL A 107 -8.46 12.23 -5.97
C VAL A 107 -9.74 11.56 -6.50
N THR A 108 -9.64 10.34 -7.02
CA THR A 108 -10.80 9.60 -7.54
C THR A 108 -11.84 9.35 -6.44
N ASN A 109 -11.43 9.05 -5.21
CA ASN A 109 -12.34 8.89 -4.08
C ASN A 109 -13.11 10.18 -3.76
N ILE A 110 -12.43 11.33 -3.78
CA ILE A 110 -13.06 12.64 -3.57
C ILE A 110 -14.04 12.96 -4.70
N LEU A 111 -13.62 12.75 -5.95
CA LEU A 111 -14.46 13.03 -7.12
C LEU A 111 -15.69 12.12 -7.17
N CYS A 112 -15.55 10.81 -6.94
CA CYS A 112 -16.68 9.88 -6.91
C CYS A 112 -17.65 10.16 -5.74
N SER A 113 -17.14 10.76 -4.66
CA SER A 113 -17.99 11.18 -3.55
C SER A 113 -18.74 12.47 -3.86
N THR A 114 -18.11 13.45 -4.52
CA THR A 114 -18.69 14.78 -4.75
C THR A 114 -19.51 14.89 -6.04
N ILE A 115 -19.13 14.18 -7.09
CA ILE A 115 -19.75 14.24 -8.42
C ILE A 115 -20.71 13.06 -8.61
N ARG A 116 -22.02 13.36 -8.66
CA ARG A 116 -23.07 12.34 -8.76
C ARG A 116 -23.07 11.53 -10.06
N SER A 117 -22.53 12.08 -11.15
CA SER A 117 -22.49 11.41 -12.46
C SER A 117 -21.36 10.39 -12.58
N LEU A 118 -20.40 10.36 -11.64
CA LEU A 118 -19.30 9.41 -11.67
C LEU A 118 -19.72 8.05 -11.08
N PRO A 119 -19.43 6.92 -11.77
CA PRO A 119 -19.68 5.60 -11.22
C PRO A 119 -18.81 5.31 -10.00
N ALA A 120 -19.40 4.75 -8.94
CA ALA A 120 -18.65 4.29 -7.76
C ALA A 120 -17.60 3.20 -8.08
N SER A 121 -17.71 2.53 -9.22
CA SER A 121 -16.71 1.56 -9.70
C SER A 121 -15.38 2.20 -10.09
N PHE A 122 -15.32 3.52 -10.33
CA PHE A 122 -14.08 4.20 -10.69
C PHE A 122 -13.03 4.15 -9.57
N THR A 123 -13.44 4.27 -8.31
CA THR A 123 -12.54 4.09 -7.16
C THR A 123 -11.92 2.69 -7.14
N LYS A 124 -12.72 1.65 -7.40
CA LYS A 124 -12.21 0.26 -7.45
C LYS A 124 -11.23 0.06 -8.62
N LEU A 125 -11.57 0.61 -9.79
CA LEU A 125 -10.72 0.55 -10.96
C LEU A 125 -9.39 1.28 -10.72
N MET A 126 -9.42 2.43 -10.05
CA MET A 126 -8.24 3.20 -9.74
C MET A 126 -7.36 2.52 -8.69
N LEU A 127 -7.95 1.87 -7.70
CA LEU A 127 -7.21 1.05 -6.73
C LEU A 127 -6.47 -0.10 -7.43
N ALA A 128 -7.16 -0.83 -8.31
CA ALA A 128 -6.53 -1.90 -9.09
C ALA A 128 -5.39 -1.37 -9.97
N ASN A 129 -5.58 -0.23 -10.65
CA ASN A 129 -4.53 0.40 -11.45
C ASN A 129 -3.33 0.82 -10.61
N ALA A 130 -3.55 1.45 -9.45
CA ALA A 130 -2.45 1.86 -8.56
C ALA A 130 -1.61 0.66 -8.13
N LEU A 131 -2.25 -0.45 -7.74
CA LEU A 131 -1.58 -1.70 -7.36
C LEU A 131 -0.84 -2.36 -8.54
N PHE A 132 -1.42 -2.38 -9.74
CA PHE A 132 -0.73 -2.95 -10.90
C PHE A 132 0.46 -2.11 -11.34
N VAL A 133 0.36 -0.79 -11.30
CA VAL A 133 1.50 0.11 -11.57
C VAL A 133 2.57 -0.07 -10.50
N GLU A 134 2.19 -0.13 -9.23
CA GLU A 134 3.12 -0.40 -8.13
C GLU A 134 3.87 -1.72 -8.36
N GLY A 135 3.14 -2.81 -8.62
CA GLY A 135 3.73 -4.12 -8.90
C GLY A 135 4.66 -4.12 -10.12
N PHE A 136 4.26 -3.44 -11.19
CA PHE A 136 5.09 -3.29 -12.39
C PHE A 136 6.39 -2.52 -12.13
N VAL A 137 6.31 -1.39 -11.42
CA VAL A 137 7.49 -0.58 -11.12
C VAL A 137 8.40 -1.30 -10.12
N PHE A 138 7.86 -1.99 -9.10
CA PHE A 138 8.66 -2.79 -8.16
C PHE A 138 9.32 -4.00 -8.81
N TYR A 139 8.64 -4.67 -9.74
CA TYR A 139 9.25 -5.76 -10.51
C TYR A 139 10.53 -5.31 -11.22
N ASN A 140 10.55 -4.07 -11.71
CA ASN A 140 11.71 -3.48 -12.38
C ASN A 140 12.68 -2.75 -11.43
N HIS A 141 12.37 -2.64 -10.13
CA HIS A 141 13.09 -1.84 -9.14
C HIS A 141 14.39 -2.47 -8.62
N THR A 142 14.56 -3.79 -8.75
CA THR A 142 15.63 -4.56 -8.08
C THR A 142 16.68 -5.15 -9.01
N HIS A 143 16.67 -4.80 -10.30
CA HIS A 143 17.69 -5.27 -11.24
C HIS A 143 19.11 -4.90 -10.77
N GLY A 144 20.01 -5.89 -10.75
CA GLY A 144 21.42 -5.70 -10.40
C GLY A 144 21.74 -5.60 -8.89
N ARG A 145 20.81 -6.01 -8.01
CA ARG A 145 21.04 -6.07 -6.56
C ARG A 145 21.42 -7.48 -6.07
N GLU A 146 21.79 -7.58 -4.80
CA GLU A 146 22.14 -8.84 -4.14
C GLU A 146 20.94 -9.78 -3.98
N MET A 147 21.23 -11.08 -3.77
CA MET A 147 20.24 -12.15 -3.72
C MET A 147 19.11 -11.84 -2.72
N LEU A 148 19.46 -11.49 -1.48
CA LEU A 148 18.48 -11.24 -0.42
C LEU A 148 17.61 -10.01 -0.71
N ASP A 149 18.21 -8.92 -1.22
CA ASP A 149 17.48 -7.70 -1.60
C ASP A 149 16.46 -8.02 -2.71
N ILE A 150 16.87 -8.75 -3.75
CA ILE A 150 15.96 -9.21 -4.81
C ILE A 150 14.84 -10.08 -4.21
N PHE A 151 15.19 -11.02 -3.33
CA PHE A 151 14.23 -11.98 -2.77
C PHE A 151 13.12 -11.30 -1.97
N VAL A 152 13.47 -10.40 -1.03
CA VAL A 152 12.48 -9.74 -0.17
C VAL A 152 11.54 -8.84 -0.95
N HIS A 153 12.04 -8.17 -2.00
CA HIS A 153 11.20 -7.38 -2.90
C HIS A 153 10.35 -8.23 -3.83
N LYS A 154 10.80 -9.42 -4.25
CA LYS A 154 9.96 -10.36 -5.02
C LYS A 154 8.74 -10.83 -4.22
N LEU A 155 8.91 -11.09 -2.92
CA LEU A 155 7.79 -11.40 -2.03
C LEU A 155 6.80 -10.22 -1.92
N LEU A 156 7.32 -8.98 -1.87
CA LEU A 156 6.50 -7.77 -1.91
C LEU A 156 5.71 -7.65 -3.23
N VAL A 157 6.38 -7.82 -4.38
CA VAL A 157 5.75 -7.80 -5.71
C VAL A 157 4.64 -8.86 -5.80
N LEU A 158 4.88 -10.06 -5.27
CA LEU A 158 3.88 -11.13 -5.23
C LEU A 158 2.61 -10.68 -4.51
N VAL A 159 2.72 -10.15 -3.28
CA VAL A 159 1.54 -9.71 -2.53
C VAL A 159 0.87 -8.49 -3.19
N ILE A 160 1.63 -7.54 -3.74
CA ILE A 160 1.06 -6.40 -4.48
C ILE A 160 0.23 -6.89 -5.67
N PHE A 161 0.79 -7.80 -6.48
CA PHE A 161 0.10 -8.35 -7.64
C PHE A 161 -1.18 -9.10 -7.26
N LEU A 162 -1.12 -9.96 -6.23
CA LEU A 162 -2.30 -10.65 -5.71
C LEU A 162 -3.35 -9.66 -5.20
N THR A 163 -2.93 -8.59 -4.52
CA THR A 163 -3.84 -7.54 -4.05
C THR A 163 -4.52 -6.81 -5.21
N GLY A 164 -3.75 -6.47 -6.25
CA GLY A 164 -4.26 -5.85 -7.49
C GLY A 164 -5.24 -6.77 -8.21
N LEU A 165 -4.95 -8.07 -8.27
CA LEU A 165 -5.85 -9.07 -8.84
C LEU A 165 -7.18 -9.14 -8.09
N ILE A 166 -7.16 -9.22 -6.75
CA ILE A 166 -8.40 -9.21 -5.95
C ILE A 166 -9.17 -7.89 -6.15
N ALA A 167 -8.48 -6.74 -6.13
CA ALA A 167 -9.10 -5.44 -6.37
C ALA A 167 -9.75 -5.33 -7.76
N PHE A 168 -9.11 -5.92 -8.78
CA PHE A 168 -9.65 -6.01 -10.14
C PHE A 168 -10.89 -6.92 -10.20
N LEU A 169 -10.85 -8.08 -9.55
CA LEU A 169 -12.00 -9.00 -9.47
C LEU A 169 -13.22 -8.37 -8.76
N GLU A 170 -13.01 -7.48 -7.79
CA GLU A 170 -14.08 -6.72 -7.12
C GLU A 170 -14.87 -5.78 -8.06
N LEU A 171 -14.40 -5.54 -9.30
CA LEU A 171 -15.16 -4.84 -10.34
C LEU A 171 -16.31 -5.68 -10.89
N PHE A 172 -16.13 -7.01 -10.93
CA PHE A 172 -17.06 -7.94 -11.58
C PHE A 172 -17.90 -8.72 -10.57
N ILE A 173 -17.39 -8.92 -9.35
CA ILE A 173 -18.04 -9.72 -8.32
C ILE A 173 -18.88 -8.80 -7.40
N LEU A 174 -20.10 -9.24 -7.07
CA LEU A 174 -20.93 -8.59 -6.06
C LEU A 174 -20.17 -8.52 -4.72
N THR A 175 -20.18 -7.34 -4.10
CA THR A 175 -19.32 -7.03 -2.95
C THR A 175 -19.61 -7.97 -1.77
N ASN A 176 -18.72 -8.94 -1.54
CA ASN A 176 -18.72 -9.86 -0.40
C ASN A 176 -17.67 -9.37 0.60
N ILE A 177 -18.06 -9.21 1.86
CA ILE A 177 -17.16 -8.79 2.95
C ILE A 177 -15.90 -9.64 3.01
N THR A 178 -16.00 -10.95 2.75
CA THR A 178 -14.87 -11.88 2.79
C THR A 178 -13.79 -11.53 1.76
N VAL A 179 -14.20 -11.14 0.56
CA VAL A 179 -13.27 -10.74 -0.52
C VAL A 179 -12.62 -9.41 -0.18
N GLU A 180 -13.40 -8.47 0.37
CA GLU A 180 -12.89 -7.17 0.82
C GLU A 180 -11.87 -7.33 1.95
N LEU A 181 -12.18 -8.17 2.95
CA LEU A 181 -11.26 -8.49 4.06
C LEU A 181 -10.01 -9.24 3.58
N LEU A 182 -10.13 -10.11 2.58
CA LEU A 182 -8.96 -10.75 1.95
C LEU A 182 -8.04 -9.71 1.31
N ARG A 183 -8.58 -8.78 0.51
CA ARG A 183 -7.79 -7.68 -0.07
C ARG A 183 -7.12 -6.83 1.02
N ILE A 184 -7.85 -6.50 2.09
CA ILE A 184 -7.33 -5.71 3.20
C ILE A 184 -6.22 -6.46 3.96
N SER A 185 -6.34 -7.78 4.12
CA SER A 185 -5.28 -8.60 4.74
C SER A 185 -3.96 -8.53 3.96
N PHE A 186 -4.03 -8.44 2.63
CA PHE A 186 -2.84 -8.26 1.81
C PHE A 186 -2.26 -6.84 1.90
N PHE A 187 -3.07 -5.81 2.11
CA PHE A 187 -2.58 -4.45 2.43
C PHE A 187 -1.80 -4.42 3.74
N LEU A 188 -2.30 -5.08 4.79
CA LEU A 188 -1.57 -5.22 6.06
C LEU A 188 -0.27 -6.01 5.90
N LEU A 189 -0.29 -7.08 5.09
CA LEU A 189 0.91 -7.85 4.75
C LEU A 189 1.93 -6.97 4.01
N GLN A 190 1.53 -6.23 2.97
CA GLN A 190 2.40 -5.26 2.28
C GLN A 190 3.02 -4.28 3.27
N GLY A 191 2.21 -3.64 4.11
CA GLY A 191 2.67 -2.63 5.06
C GLY A 191 3.70 -3.18 6.06
N SER A 192 3.40 -4.32 6.68
CA SER A 192 4.32 -4.95 7.61
C SER A 192 5.57 -5.52 6.93
N TRP A 193 5.46 -5.97 5.68
CA TRP A 193 6.59 -6.49 4.92
C TRP A 193 7.55 -5.40 4.44
N PHE A 194 7.05 -4.22 4.09
CA PHE A 194 7.89 -3.04 3.86
C PHE A 194 8.78 -2.74 5.07
N TRP A 195 8.22 -2.80 6.29
CA TRP A 195 9.02 -2.66 7.51
C TRP A 195 10.06 -3.78 7.63
N GLN A 196 9.70 -5.03 7.35
CA GLN A 196 10.63 -6.15 7.35
C GLN A 196 11.81 -5.91 6.38
N ILE A 197 11.55 -5.44 5.15
CA ILE A 197 12.61 -5.09 4.19
C ILE A 197 13.51 -3.99 4.77
N GLY A 198 12.92 -2.96 5.37
CA GLY A 198 13.65 -1.89 6.05
C GLY A 198 14.60 -2.42 7.12
N PHE A 199 14.13 -3.31 8.00
CA PHE A 199 14.96 -3.90 9.06
C PHE A 199 16.05 -4.82 8.55
N VAL A 200 15.78 -5.62 7.52
CA VAL A 200 16.74 -6.58 6.95
C VAL A 200 17.85 -5.85 6.20
N LEU A 201 17.49 -4.92 5.30
CA LEU A 201 18.45 -4.26 4.42
C LEU A 201 19.11 -3.02 5.06
N TYR A 202 18.45 -2.40 6.05
CA TYR A 202 18.88 -1.13 6.65
C TYR A 202 18.66 -1.12 8.17
N PRO A 203 19.32 -2.01 8.96
CA PRO A 203 19.10 -2.12 10.40
C PRO A 203 19.35 -0.77 11.11
N PRO A 204 18.32 -0.15 11.73
CA PRO A 204 18.38 1.24 12.18
C PRO A 204 19.26 1.44 13.43
N SER A 205 19.49 0.39 14.21
CA SER A 205 20.23 0.44 15.47
C SER A 205 21.72 0.06 15.32
N GLY A 206 22.23 -0.06 14.08
CA GLY A 206 23.62 -0.49 13.85
C GLY A 206 23.91 -1.92 14.29
N GLY A 207 22.87 -2.76 14.40
CA GLY A 207 23.03 -4.20 14.64
C GLY A 207 23.77 -4.89 13.48
N PRO A 208 24.18 -6.16 13.66
CA PRO A 208 24.89 -6.88 12.62
C PRO A 208 24.07 -6.89 11.33
N ALA A 209 24.71 -6.52 10.22
CA ALA A 209 24.10 -6.59 8.91
C ALA A 209 23.78 -8.05 8.55
N TRP A 210 22.68 -8.24 7.82
CA TRP A 210 22.34 -9.54 7.26
C TRP A 210 23.33 -9.90 6.15
N ASP A 211 23.71 -11.18 6.07
CA ASP A 211 24.44 -11.68 4.92
C ASP A 211 23.47 -11.77 3.72
N LEU A 212 23.72 -10.94 2.70
CA LEU A 212 22.86 -10.78 1.54
C LEU A 212 22.98 -11.92 0.52
N VAL A 213 23.98 -12.79 0.66
CA VAL A 213 24.19 -13.96 -0.20
C VAL A 213 23.90 -15.29 0.51
N ASP A 214 23.64 -15.25 1.81
CA ASP A 214 23.30 -16.43 2.61
C ASP A 214 21.90 -16.97 2.28
N HIS A 215 21.85 -18.25 1.93
CA HIS A 215 20.63 -18.95 1.58
C HIS A 215 19.73 -19.21 2.79
N ASP A 216 20.30 -19.39 3.99
CA ASP A 216 19.52 -19.65 5.20
C ASP A 216 18.66 -18.42 5.55
N ASN A 217 19.15 -17.21 5.25
CA ASN A 217 18.37 -15.98 5.38
C ASN A 217 17.14 -15.96 4.44
N VAL A 218 17.26 -16.49 3.22
CA VAL A 218 16.15 -16.63 2.27
C VAL A 218 15.10 -17.62 2.81
N MET A 219 15.55 -18.77 3.32
CA MET A 219 14.66 -19.76 3.93
C MET A 219 13.92 -19.19 5.14
N PHE A 220 14.64 -18.50 6.04
CA PHE A 220 14.06 -17.86 7.21
C PHE A 220 13.03 -16.79 6.84
N LEU A 221 13.35 -15.92 5.88
CA LEU A 221 12.43 -14.85 5.47
C LEU A 221 11.18 -15.37 4.77
N THR A 222 11.24 -16.53 4.11
CA THR A 222 10.05 -17.23 3.61
C THR A 222 9.09 -17.55 4.76
N ILE A 223 9.62 -18.05 5.89
CA ILE A 223 8.84 -18.35 7.09
C ILE A 223 8.28 -17.06 7.69
N CYS A 224 9.10 -16.00 7.83
CA CYS A 224 8.66 -14.70 8.32
C CYS A 224 7.49 -14.15 7.51
N PHE A 225 7.54 -14.24 6.18
CA PHE A 225 6.46 -13.76 5.31
C PHE A 225 5.11 -14.41 5.67
N CYS A 226 5.10 -15.71 5.92
CA CYS A 226 3.90 -16.43 6.37
C CYS A 226 3.42 -15.98 7.75
N TRP A 227 4.33 -15.72 8.69
CA TRP A 227 3.97 -15.19 10.02
C TRP A 227 3.40 -13.78 9.95
N HIS A 228 3.97 -12.91 9.11
CA HIS A 228 3.39 -11.58 8.84
C HIS A 228 1.96 -11.70 8.33
N TYR A 229 1.68 -12.66 7.44
CA TYR A 229 0.33 -12.89 6.95
C TYR A 229 -0.62 -13.42 8.04
N ALA A 230 -0.16 -14.35 8.87
CA ALA A 230 -0.94 -14.83 10.02
C ALA A 230 -1.29 -13.67 10.98
N ILE A 231 -0.34 -12.78 11.26
CA ILE A 231 -0.56 -11.59 12.08
C ILE A 231 -1.58 -10.64 11.42
N ALA A 232 -1.51 -10.43 10.11
CA ALA A 232 -2.50 -9.61 9.39
C ALA A 232 -3.93 -10.16 9.55
N ILE A 233 -4.10 -11.48 9.50
CA ILE A 233 -5.41 -12.14 9.74
C ILE A 233 -5.85 -11.94 11.21
N ILE A 234 -4.94 -12.11 12.18
CA ILE A 234 -5.24 -11.91 13.60
C ILE A 234 -5.67 -10.47 13.87
N ILE A 235 -4.99 -9.48 13.28
CA ILE A 235 -5.36 -8.07 13.39
C ILE A 235 -6.78 -7.84 12.89
N ILE A 236 -7.13 -8.39 11.73
CA ILE A 236 -8.50 -8.29 11.19
C ILE A 236 -9.51 -8.93 12.16
N GLY A 237 -9.22 -10.13 12.68
CA GLY A 237 -10.08 -10.81 13.63
C GLY A 237 -10.26 -10.05 14.94
N ALA A 238 -9.19 -9.45 15.47
CA ALA A 238 -9.23 -8.62 16.66
C ALA A 238 -10.07 -7.35 16.46
N ILE A 239 -9.90 -6.66 15.33
CA ILE A 239 -10.73 -5.50 14.99
C ILE A 239 -12.19 -5.92 14.82
N TYR A 240 -12.45 -7.06 14.18
CA TYR A 240 -13.79 -7.61 14.06
C TYR A 240 -14.44 -7.79 15.43
N ALA A 241 -13.78 -8.50 16.34
CA ALA A 241 -14.29 -8.76 17.68
C ALA A 241 -14.44 -7.49 18.55
N PHE A 242 -13.65 -6.45 18.30
CA PHE A 242 -13.74 -5.19 19.03
C PHE A 242 -14.88 -4.28 18.52
N VAL A 243 -15.14 -4.32 17.21
CA VAL A 243 -16.10 -3.41 16.54
C VAL A 243 -17.52 -3.97 16.53
N THR A 244 -17.70 -5.30 16.56
CA THR A 244 -19.01 -5.98 16.59
C THR A 244 -19.36 -6.47 17.98
#